data_AF-A0A0U1D980-F1
#
_entry.id   AF-A0A0U1D980-F1
#
_cell.length_a   1.000
_cell.length_b   1.000
_cell.length_c   1.000
_cell.angle_alpha   90.00
_cell.angle_beta   90.00
_cell.angle_gamma   90.00
#
_symmetry.space_group_name_H-M   'P 1'
#
loop_
_entity.id
_entity.type
_entity.pdbx_description
1 polymer ?
#
loop_
_entity_poly.entity_id
_entity_poly.type
_entity_poly.pdbx_seq_one_letter_code
_entity_poly.pdbx_strand_id
1 'polypeptide(L)'
;MVESGSLPFLFGVLGRKNNYFGHGTFMTELGKWSSDITKTDYMLQLLAGSHIYDTDYVSFYRPRQLSFIEGSKGTFIYGELYTNSFSGSYDQIYYYPYAALGVVFIKNTTNVNINKTIEFVGSSYSSTEYGGAGLFVGTPDNTNSNKSSISKIVWKNVYQYTSSDSKLAGSGNVEIPAGKTVAILLYTSSYLYSRTKVSEGVLSGDVYTYGQFIQWGIYNIRSNFLTTGLEVDVERTLRAWQCPGLDATHKIWN
;
A
#
# COMPACT_ATOMS: atom_id res chain seq x y z
N MET A 1 -22.73 1.47 -7.52
CA MET A 1 -22.92 2.91 -7.80
C MET A 1 -21.98 3.64 -6.87
N VAL A 2 -21.13 4.53 -7.39
CA VAL A 2 -20.20 5.32 -6.56
C VAL A 2 -20.96 6.50 -5.97
N GLU A 3 -20.82 6.76 -4.67
CA GLU A 3 -21.49 7.88 -4.01
C GLU A 3 -21.03 9.24 -4.60
N SER A 4 -21.96 10.19 -4.72
CA SER A 4 -21.59 11.54 -5.15
C SER A 4 -20.61 12.17 -4.17
N GLY A 5 -19.52 12.71 -4.69
CA GLY A 5 -18.46 13.32 -3.88
C GLY A 5 -17.43 12.33 -3.35
N SER A 6 -17.54 11.03 -3.63
CA SER A 6 -16.53 10.01 -3.33
C SER A 6 -15.13 10.41 -3.79
N LEU A 7 -14.11 10.13 -2.96
CA LEU A 7 -12.73 10.52 -3.25
C LEU A 7 -11.95 9.33 -3.82
N PRO A 8 -11.41 9.43 -5.03
CA PRO A 8 -10.70 8.32 -5.65
C PRO A 8 -9.31 8.11 -5.02
N PHE A 9 -8.88 6.86 -4.97
CA PHE A 9 -7.52 6.48 -4.60
C PHE A 9 -7.17 5.12 -5.23
N LEU A 10 -5.91 4.70 -5.19
CA LEU A 10 -5.52 3.37 -5.66
C LEU A 10 -5.33 2.42 -4.51
N PHE A 11 -5.81 1.20 -4.68
CA PHE A 11 -5.68 0.12 -3.71
C PHE A 11 -5.42 -1.21 -4.41
N GLY A 12 -4.64 -2.08 -3.77
CA GLY A 12 -4.49 -3.47 -4.19
C GLY A 12 -3.89 -4.32 -3.08
N VAL A 13 -4.01 -5.63 -3.23
CA VAL A 13 -3.34 -6.60 -2.35
C VAL A 13 -2.33 -7.37 -3.18
N LEU A 14 -1.06 -7.11 -2.92
CA LEU A 14 0.03 -7.82 -3.58
C LEU A 14 0.10 -9.26 -3.08
N GLY A 15 0.12 -10.17 -4.05
CA GLY A 15 0.51 -11.55 -3.83
C GLY A 15 2.03 -11.60 -3.69
N ARG A 16 2.52 -12.28 -2.66
CA ARG A 16 3.96 -12.56 -2.55
C ARG A 16 4.19 -14.05 -2.82
N LYS A 17 5.40 -14.55 -2.57
CA LYS A 17 5.78 -15.95 -2.78
C LYS A 17 4.97 -16.96 -1.94
N ASN A 18 3.89 -16.55 -1.28
CA ASN A 18 3.11 -17.35 -0.37
C ASN A 18 1.98 -18.19 -1.01
N ASN A 19 1.62 -18.02 -2.31
CA ASN A 19 0.47 -18.77 -2.88
C ASN A 19 0.67 -19.49 -4.22
N TYR A 20 1.78 -19.31 -4.94
CA TYR A 20 1.86 -19.84 -6.30
C TYR A 20 3.24 -20.36 -6.69
N PHE A 21 3.21 -21.43 -7.48
CA PHE A 21 4.26 -21.84 -8.39
C PHE A 21 3.95 -21.19 -9.76
N GLY A 22 4.85 -20.39 -10.34
CA GLY A 22 4.68 -19.77 -11.66
C GLY A 22 5.12 -18.30 -11.76
N HIS A 23 4.89 -17.67 -12.91
CA HIS A 23 5.10 -16.22 -13.12
C HIS A 23 4.23 -15.39 -12.17
N GLY A 24 4.73 -14.23 -11.75
CA GLY A 24 4.09 -13.42 -10.71
C GLY A 24 4.46 -13.88 -9.29
N THR A 25 5.65 -14.43 -9.08
CA THR A 25 6.24 -14.52 -7.74
C THR A 25 7.10 -13.29 -7.47
N PHE A 26 6.59 -12.39 -6.64
CA PHE A 26 7.29 -11.19 -6.22
C PHE A 26 8.60 -11.54 -5.49
N MET A 27 9.73 -11.35 -6.18
CA MET A 27 11.06 -11.43 -5.60
C MET A 27 11.26 -10.26 -4.64
N THR A 28 11.96 -10.56 -3.57
CA THR A 28 11.67 -9.98 -2.27
C THR A 28 12.30 -8.59 -2.12
N GLU A 29 13.33 -8.30 -2.91
CA GLU A 29 14.12 -7.06 -2.94
C GLU A 29 13.32 -5.76 -3.11
N LEU A 30 12.11 -5.82 -3.67
CA LEU A 30 11.25 -4.65 -3.85
C LEU A 30 10.31 -4.39 -2.66
N GLY A 31 10.12 -5.37 -1.76
CA GLY A 31 9.06 -5.39 -0.75
C GLY A 31 9.43 -5.05 0.68
N LYS A 32 10.66 -4.59 0.92
CA LYS A 32 11.25 -4.38 2.25
C LYS A 32 10.86 -3.02 2.86
N TRP A 33 9.61 -2.59 2.71
CA TRP A 33 9.23 -1.20 2.98
C TRP A 33 9.26 -0.81 4.46
N SER A 34 8.98 -1.76 5.35
CA SER A 34 9.03 -1.53 6.79
C SER A 34 10.45 -1.43 7.34
N SER A 35 11.41 -2.06 6.66
CA SER A 35 12.81 -2.14 7.09
C SER A 35 13.75 -1.21 6.31
N ASP A 36 13.37 -0.79 5.09
CA ASP A 36 14.20 -0.02 4.18
C ASP A 36 13.37 1.02 3.40
N ILE A 37 13.46 2.27 3.83
CA ILE A 37 12.75 3.40 3.20
C ILE A 37 13.20 3.66 1.76
N THR A 38 14.42 3.25 1.37
CA THR A 38 14.91 3.46 -0.01
C THR A 38 14.10 2.66 -1.03
N LYS A 39 13.35 1.66 -0.57
CA LYS A 39 12.47 0.80 -1.36
C LYS A 39 11.04 1.34 -1.48
N THR A 40 10.72 2.46 -0.83
CA THR A 40 9.34 3.01 -0.80
C THR A 40 8.83 3.36 -2.19
N ASP A 41 9.70 3.86 -3.08
CA ASP A 41 9.30 4.22 -4.44
C ASP A 41 8.71 3.03 -5.20
N TYR A 42 9.26 1.83 -4.97
CA TYR A 42 8.79 0.60 -5.59
C TYR A 42 7.35 0.26 -5.21
N MET A 43 6.89 0.67 -4.03
CA MET A 43 5.51 0.49 -3.60
C MET A 43 4.53 1.25 -4.52
N LEU A 44 4.84 2.53 -4.81
CA LEU A 44 4.03 3.32 -5.74
C LEU A 44 4.20 2.81 -7.17
N GLN A 45 5.41 2.42 -7.56
CA GLN A 45 5.63 1.85 -8.89
C GLN A 45 4.77 0.60 -9.13
N LEU A 46 4.70 -0.33 -8.18
CA LEU A 46 3.86 -1.53 -8.28
C LEU A 46 2.36 -1.18 -8.32
N LEU A 47 1.93 -0.20 -7.52
CA LEU A 47 0.53 0.27 -7.50
C LEU A 47 0.12 1.05 -8.76
N ALA A 48 1.03 1.80 -9.37
CA ALA A 48 0.74 2.64 -10.54
C ALA A 48 1.14 1.97 -11.87
N GLY A 49 1.92 0.88 -11.82
CA GLY A 49 2.58 0.31 -12.98
C GLY A 49 3.63 1.24 -13.60
N SER A 50 4.21 2.15 -12.81
CA SER A 50 5.24 3.11 -13.26
C SER A 50 6.65 2.54 -13.11
N HIS A 51 6.91 1.39 -13.72
CA HIS A 51 8.20 0.72 -13.73
C HIS A 51 8.44 -0.06 -15.04
N ILE A 52 9.68 -0.52 -15.22
CA ILE A 52 10.10 -1.43 -16.30
C ILE A 52 10.33 -2.87 -15.83
N TYR A 53 9.87 -3.25 -14.64
CA TYR A 53 10.04 -4.60 -14.11
C TYR A 53 9.40 -5.66 -15.00
N ASP A 54 9.98 -6.86 -14.99
CA ASP A 54 9.40 -8.05 -15.63
C ASP A 54 8.04 -8.41 -14.98
N THR A 55 7.19 -9.08 -15.74
CA THR A 55 5.93 -9.71 -15.34
C THR A 55 6.06 -10.61 -14.10
N ASP A 56 7.25 -11.14 -13.81
CA ASP A 56 7.53 -11.87 -12.56
C ASP A 56 7.32 -11.04 -11.29
N TYR A 57 7.43 -9.71 -11.37
CA TYR A 57 7.35 -8.80 -10.22
C TYR A 57 5.97 -8.19 -9.99
N VAL A 58 4.99 -8.42 -10.88
CA VAL A 58 3.66 -7.79 -10.79
C VAL A 58 2.60 -8.84 -10.50
N SER A 59 2.50 -9.23 -9.23
CA SER A 59 1.50 -10.18 -8.77
C SER A 59 0.60 -9.59 -7.71
N PHE A 60 -0.67 -9.48 -8.06
CA PHE A 60 -1.71 -9.00 -7.16
C PHE A 60 -2.66 -10.15 -6.87
N TYR A 61 -2.81 -10.48 -5.59
CA TYR A 61 -3.90 -11.32 -5.11
C TYR A 61 -5.25 -10.62 -5.31
N ARG A 62 -5.32 -9.32 -4.99
CA ARG A 62 -6.39 -8.42 -5.43
C ARG A 62 -5.79 -7.37 -6.37
N PRO A 63 -6.13 -7.37 -7.68
CA PRO A 63 -5.58 -6.41 -8.64
C PRO A 63 -5.63 -4.98 -8.14
N ARG A 64 -4.62 -4.19 -8.49
CA ARG A 64 -4.67 -2.74 -8.30
C ARG A 64 -5.91 -2.17 -8.97
N GLN A 65 -6.67 -1.36 -8.26
CA GLN A 65 -7.92 -0.80 -8.75
C GLN A 65 -8.15 0.61 -8.21
N LEU A 66 -8.99 1.35 -8.94
CA LEU A 66 -9.54 2.59 -8.46
C LEU A 66 -10.59 2.26 -7.38
N SER A 67 -10.33 2.71 -6.17
CA SER A 67 -11.21 2.60 -5.01
C SER A 67 -11.67 3.99 -4.58
N PHE A 68 -12.71 4.02 -3.75
CA PHE A 68 -13.36 5.27 -3.35
C PHE A 68 -13.47 5.38 -1.83
N ILE A 69 -13.13 6.56 -1.31
CA ILE A 69 -13.36 6.93 0.08
C ILE A 69 -14.73 7.59 0.17
N GLU A 70 -15.62 6.99 0.96
CA GLU A 70 -17.05 7.30 0.97
C GLU A 70 -17.53 7.76 2.34
N GLY A 71 -18.79 8.23 2.41
CA GLY A 71 -19.42 8.72 3.62
C GLY A 71 -18.92 10.09 4.11
N SER A 72 -19.69 10.67 5.02
CA SER A 72 -19.50 12.05 5.51
C SER A 72 -18.17 12.27 6.26
N LYS A 73 -17.64 11.23 6.91
CA LYS A 73 -16.32 11.26 7.57
C LYS A 73 -15.17 10.94 6.62
N GLY A 74 -15.45 10.32 5.48
CA GLY A 74 -14.45 9.84 4.54
C GLY A 74 -13.70 8.63 5.08
N THR A 75 -14.24 7.45 4.80
CA THR A 75 -13.70 6.17 5.28
C THR A 75 -13.59 5.16 4.15
N PHE A 76 -12.52 4.37 4.19
CA PHE A 76 -12.40 3.11 3.47
C PHE A 76 -11.75 2.09 4.39
N ILE A 77 -12.38 0.94 4.58
CA ILE A 77 -11.83 -0.17 5.35
C ILE A 77 -11.94 -1.43 4.52
N TYR A 78 -10.81 -2.11 4.36
CA TYR A 78 -10.70 -3.41 3.77
C TYR A 78 -10.24 -4.40 4.83
N GLY A 79 -10.91 -5.54 4.88
CA GLY A 79 -10.60 -6.64 5.78
C GLY A 79 -10.92 -7.96 5.09
N GLU A 80 -9.98 -8.89 5.07
CA GLU A 80 -10.19 -10.18 4.44
C GLU A 80 -9.45 -11.29 5.19
N LEU A 81 -10.13 -12.43 5.39
CA LEU A 81 -9.57 -13.63 5.99
C LEU A 81 -9.34 -14.66 4.88
N TYR A 82 -8.17 -15.28 4.88
CA TYR A 82 -7.79 -16.31 3.93
C TYR A 82 -7.36 -17.57 4.65
N THR A 83 -7.65 -18.69 4.01
CA THR A 83 -7.14 -19.99 4.40
C THR A 83 -6.39 -20.58 3.21
N ASN A 84 -5.13 -20.93 3.42
CA ASN A 84 -4.33 -21.61 2.41
C ASN A 84 -3.93 -23.00 2.92
N SER A 85 -4.02 -24.00 2.05
CA SER A 85 -3.61 -25.38 2.35
C SER A 85 -2.51 -25.79 1.36
N PHE A 86 -1.34 -26.19 1.88
CA PHE A 86 -0.23 -26.65 1.05
C PHE A 86 0.29 -28.00 1.55
N SER A 87 0.63 -28.89 0.63
CA SER A 87 1.42 -30.09 0.89
C SER A 87 2.90 -29.75 0.85
N GLY A 88 3.59 -29.80 2.00
CA GLY A 88 5.01 -29.47 2.12
C GLY A 88 5.31 -28.41 3.20
N SER A 89 6.52 -28.48 3.77
CA SER A 89 7.00 -27.63 4.87
C SER A 89 7.37 -26.20 4.46
N TYR A 90 6.56 -25.54 3.61
CA TYR A 90 6.90 -24.20 3.13
C TYR A 90 6.41 -23.13 4.10
N ASP A 91 7.25 -22.78 5.06
CA ASP A 91 7.10 -21.61 5.95
C ASP A 91 7.11 -20.26 5.20
N GLN A 92 7.08 -20.25 3.86
CA GLN A 92 7.17 -19.05 3.02
C GLN A 92 6.06 -18.03 3.30
N ILE A 93 4.90 -18.47 3.79
CA ILE A 93 3.82 -17.55 4.21
C ILE A 93 4.25 -16.68 5.41
N TYR A 94 5.07 -17.22 6.33
CA TYR A 94 5.65 -16.46 7.44
C TYR A 94 6.68 -15.45 6.92
N TYR A 95 7.45 -15.86 5.89
CA TYR A 95 8.48 -15.01 5.35
C TYR A 95 7.94 -13.88 4.46
N TYR A 96 6.90 -14.16 3.69
CA TYR A 96 6.34 -13.30 2.67
C TYR A 96 4.82 -13.12 2.84
N PRO A 97 4.38 -12.45 3.92
CA PRO A 97 2.97 -12.16 4.11
C PRO A 97 2.45 -11.30 2.97
N TYR A 98 1.14 -11.40 2.68
CA TYR A 98 0.49 -10.50 1.75
C TYR A 98 0.70 -9.04 2.17
N ALA A 99 0.69 -8.15 1.18
CA ALA A 99 0.80 -6.72 1.41
C ALA A 99 -0.39 -5.97 0.81
N ALA A 100 -1.19 -5.34 1.66
CA ALA A 100 -2.22 -4.41 1.23
C ALA A 100 -1.58 -3.03 1.10
N LEU A 101 -1.75 -2.45 -0.09
CA LEU A 101 -1.16 -1.17 -0.46
C LEU A 101 -2.25 -0.23 -0.89
N GLY A 102 -2.13 1.04 -0.49
CA GLY A 102 -2.91 2.10 -1.10
C GLY A 102 -2.18 3.42 -1.14
N VAL A 103 -2.49 4.22 -2.17
CA VAL A 103 -1.96 5.58 -2.34
C VAL A 103 -3.11 6.57 -2.50
N VAL A 104 -3.04 7.67 -1.74
CA VAL A 104 -3.89 8.85 -1.91
C VAL A 104 -3.00 10.02 -2.31
N PHE A 105 -3.32 10.69 -3.41
CA PHE A 105 -2.64 11.92 -3.81
C PHE A 105 -3.34 13.12 -3.21
N ILE A 106 -2.64 13.94 -2.42
CA ILE A 106 -3.21 15.11 -1.75
C ILE A 106 -2.54 16.37 -2.26
N LYS A 107 -3.35 17.27 -2.85
CA LYS A 107 -2.93 18.57 -3.34
C LYS A 107 -3.12 19.63 -2.26
N ASN A 108 -2.06 20.41 -2.01
CA ASN A 108 -2.16 21.67 -1.30
C ASN A 108 -2.34 22.82 -2.30
N THR A 109 -3.49 23.47 -2.23
CA THR A 109 -3.87 24.57 -3.12
C THR A 109 -3.46 25.95 -2.58
N THR A 110 -2.84 25.98 -1.41
CA THR A 110 -2.41 27.21 -0.73
C THR A 110 -0.93 27.50 -0.95
N ASN A 111 -0.51 28.69 -0.53
CA ASN A 111 0.88 29.15 -0.54
C ASN A 111 1.61 28.90 0.80
N VAL A 112 1.05 28.10 1.71
CA VAL A 112 1.66 27.73 3.00
C VAL A 112 1.73 26.22 3.17
N ASN A 113 2.73 25.73 3.89
CA ASN A 113 2.81 24.31 4.25
C ASN A 113 1.68 23.97 5.21
N ILE A 114 1.02 22.83 4.99
CA ILE A 114 -0.05 22.34 5.87
C ILE A 114 0.40 21.04 6.50
N ASN A 115 0.27 20.92 7.83
CA ASN A 115 0.55 19.70 8.58
C ASN A 115 -0.76 19.07 9.04
N LYS A 116 -0.92 17.77 8.79
CA LYS A 116 -2.12 17.01 9.16
C LYS A 116 -1.78 15.60 9.61
N THR A 117 -2.47 15.15 10.65
CA THR A 117 -2.44 13.75 11.06
C THR A 117 -3.43 12.96 10.23
N ILE A 118 -2.96 11.92 9.52
CA ILE A 118 -3.83 10.91 8.90
C ILE A 118 -3.98 9.74 9.86
N GLU A 119 -5.20 9.21 9.95
CA GLU A 119 -5.55 8.07 10.79
C GLU A 119 -5.84 6.84 9.93
N PHE A 120 -5.37 5.69 10.37
CA PHE A 120 -5.52 4.44 9.62
C PHE A 120 -5.65 3.22 10.52
N VAL A 121 -6.14 2.14 9.93
CA VAL A 121 -6.19 0.80 10.53
C VAL A 121 -5.43 -0.19 9.66
N GLY A 122 -4.94 -1.26 10.27
CA GLY A 122 -4.13 -2.24 9.57
C GLY A 122 -3.98 -3.56 10.30
N SER A 123 -3.33 -4.49 9.63
CA SER A 123 -2.74 -5.68 10.25
C SER A 123 -1.23 -5.68 10.02
N SER A 124 -0.52 -6.52 10.77
CA SER A 124 0.91 -6.68 10.60
C SER A 124 1.37 -8.04 11.11
N TYR A 125 2.27 -8.70 10.41
CA TYR A 125 3.06 -9.81 10.93
C TYR A 125 4.55 -9.48 10.78
N SER A 126 5.30 -9.48 11.88
CA SER A 126 6.64 -8.86 11.93
C SER A 126 7.81 -9.82 12.00
N SER A 127 7.62 -11.09 11.64
CA SER A 127 8.72 -12.06 11.70
C SER A 127 9.81 -11.84 10.63
N THR A 128 9.59 -10.93 9.67
CA THR A 128 10.52 -10.63 8.59
C THR A 128 10.59 -9.17 8.20
N GLU A 129 11.65 -8.83 7.46
CA GLU A 129 11.84 -7.55 6.74
C GLU A 129 10.75 -7.25 5.69
N TYR A 130 9.91 -8.24 5.36
CA TYR A 130 8.76 -8.07 4.47
C TYR A 130 7.47 -7.85 5.24
N GLY A 131 7.47 -8.00 6.56
CA GLY A 131 6.34 -7.81 7.44
C GLY A 131 6.11 -6.35 7.83
N GLY A 132 5.21 -6.09 8.77
CA GLY A 132 5.00 -4.74 9.32
C GLY A 132 3.81 -3.97 8.75
N ALA A 133 3.71 -2.72 9.19
CA ALA A 133 2.89 -1.68 8.59
C ALA A 133 3.69 -0.38 8.52
N GLY A 134 3.38 0.50 7.56
CA GLY A 134 4.07 1.77 7.42
C GLY A 134 3.26 2.81 6.65
N LEU A 135 3.48 4.08 7.00
CA LEU A 135 2.88 5.23 6.35
C LEU A 135 3.99 6.12 5.80
N PHE A 136 3.94 6.40 4.50
CA PHE A 136 4.99 7.10 3.79
C PHE A 136 4.43 8.29 3.01
N VAL A 137 5.20 9.35 2.93
CA VAL A 137 4.85 10.59 2.23
C VAL A 137 5.89 10.83 1.15
N GLY A 138 5.45 10.85 -0.10
CA GLY A 138 6.25 11.16 -1.28
C GLY A 138 6.01 12.60 -1.70
N THR A 139 7.05 13.43 -1.63
CA THR A 139 6.99 14.85 -1.98
C THR A 139 7.77 15.09 -3.27
N PRO A 140 7.16 15.67 -4.31
CA PRO A 140 7.89 16.02 -5.52
C PRO A 140 8.92 17.12 -5.22
N ASP A 141 10.03 17.13 -5.94
CA ASP A 141 11.06 18.15 -5.81
C ASP A 141 10.57 19.55 -6.24
N ASN A 142 9.64 19.64 -7.18
CA ASN A 142 9.04 20.90 -7.64
C ASN A 142 7.54 21.05 -7.30
N THR A 143 6.97 22.21 -7.66
CA THR A 143 5.58 22.58 -7.40
C THR A 143 4.65 22.20 -8.55
N ASN A 144 3.34 22.26 -8.28
CA ASN A 144 2.29 22.00 -9.26
C ASN A 144 2.21 23.05 -10.38
N SER A 145 2.77 24.25 -10.21
CA SER A 145 2.87 25.23 -11.30
C SER A 145 4.01 24.91 -12.27
N ASN A 146 5.05 24.20 -11.80
CA ASN A 146 6.22 23.82 -12.58
C ASN A 146 6.28 22.29 -12.77
N LYS A 147 5.15 21.68 -13.15
CA LYS A 147 5.04 20.21 -13.29
C LYS A 147 6.17 19.62 -14.14
N SER A 148 6.50 20.25 -15.27
CA SER A 148 7.56 19.80 -16.19
C SER A 148 8.97 19.74 -15.59
N SER A 149 9.20 20.42 -14.46
CA SER A 149 10.48 20.44 -13.76
C SER A 149 10.52 19.47 -12.58
N ILE A 150 9.49 18.64 -12.39
CA ILE A 150 9.49 17.57 -11.39
C ILE A 150 10.32 16.41 -11.94
N SER A 151 11.41 16.08 -11.24
CA SER A 151 12.38 15.07 -11.67
C SER A 151 12.50 13.88 -10.71
N LYS A 152 12.04 14.06 -9.47
CA LYS A 152 12.09 13.01 -8.44
C LYS A 152 11.04 13.21 -7.36
N ILE A 153 10.72 12.12 -6.68
CA ILE A 153 9.91 12.09 -5.47
C ILE A 153 10.81 11.75 -4.29
N VAL A 154 10.72 12.52 -3.20
CA VAL A 154 11.45 12.27 -1.96
C VAL A 154 10.51 11.62 -0.96
N TRP A 155 10.86 10.43 -0.50
CA TRP A 155 10.05 9.65 0.44
C TRP A 155 10.46 9.89 1.89
N LYS A 156 9.47 10.07 2.75
CA LYS A 156 9.61 10.15 4.20
C LYS A 156 8.70 9.13 4.85
N ASN A 157 9.24 8.34 5.77
CA ASN A 157 8.47 7.47 6.64
C ASN A 157 7.94 8.32 7.81
N VAL A 158 6.62 8.36 8.00
CA VAL A 158 5.96 9.13 9.06
C VAL A 158 5.33 8.22 10.11
N TYR A 159 5.28 6.92 9.87
CA TYR A 159 4.87 5.91 10.84
C TYR A 159 5.43 4.55 10.45
N GLN A 160 6.00 3.83 11.42
CA GLN A 160 6.53 2.48 11.22
C GLN A 160 6.04 1.55 12.35
N TYR A 161 5.54 0.38 11.98
CA TYR A 161 5.19 -0.68 12.91
C TYR A 161 5.85 -1.99 12.49
N THR A 162 6.68 -2.54 13.37
CA THR A 162 7.48 -3.75 13.15
C THR A 162 7.17 -4.83 14.20
N SER A 163 5.93 -4.83 14.71
CA SER A 163 5.40 -5.87 15.59
C SER A 163 4.23 -6.59 14.93
N SER A 164 3.71 -7.65 15.55
CA SER A 164 2.61 -8.44 15.01
C SER A 164 1.31 -8.06 15.69
N ASP A 165 0.34 -7.58 14.91
CA ASP A 165 -1.00 -7.23 15.41
C ASP A 165 -2.03 -7.49 14.31
N SER A 166 -3.12 -8.14 14.67
CA SER A 166 -4.23 -8.39 13.74
C SER A 166 -5.16 -7.18 13.60
N LYS A 167 -5.09 -6.20 14.51
CA LYS A 167 -6.01 -5.04 14.60
C LYS A 167 -5.25 -3.79 15.01
N LEU A 168 -4.31 -3.38 14.19
CA LEU A 168 -3.54 -2.15 14.38
C LEU A 168 -4.42 -0.93 14.12
N ALA A 169 -4.35 0.07 14.99
CA ALA A 169 -4.74 1.45 14.70
C ALA A 169 -3.50 2.33 14.80
N GLY A 170 -3.30 3.20 13.81
CA GLY A 170 -2.11 4.05 13.72
C GLY A 170 -2.43 5.43 13.16
N SER A 171 -1.48 6.34 13.33
CA SER A 171 -1.55 7.67 12.76
C SER A 171 -0.16 8.22 12.49
N GLY A 172 -0.05 9.15 11.55
CA GLY A 172 1.22 9.82 11.24
C GLY A 172 0.99 11.26 10.80
N ASN A 173 1.92 12.15 11.17
CA ASN A 173 1.87 13.54 10.78
C ASN A 173 2.47 13.72 9.36
N VAL A 174 1.66 14.24 8.47
CA VAL A 174 1.96 14.48 7.06
C VAL A 174 2.11 15.98 6.85
N GLU A 175 3.29 16.39 6.35
CA GLU A 175 3.48 17.73 5.82
C GLU A 175 3.14 17.72 4.33
N ILE A 176 2.26 18.63 3.90
CA ILE A 176 1.94 18.88 2.50
C ILE A 176 2.47 20.29 2.17
N PRO A 177 3.63 20.40 1.51
CA PRO A 177 4.21 21.71 1.20
C PRO A 177 3.32 22.55 0.28
N ALA A 178 3.48 23.87 0.38
CA ALA A 178 2.76 24.85 -0.43
C ALA A 178 2.81 24.51 -1.93
N GLY A 179 1.66 24.54 -2.59
CA GLY A 179 1.54 24.34 -4.04
C GLY A 179 2.03 22.98 -4.55
N LYS A 180 2.19 21.96 -3.70
CA LYS A 180 2.59 20.60 -4.09
C LYS A 180 1.44 19.61 -3.94
N THR A 181 1.48 18.55 -4.76
CA THR A 181 0.72 17.33 -4.49
C THR A 181 1.66 16.29 -3.91
N VAL A 182 1.37 15.76 -2.74
CA VAL A 182 2.11 14.64 -2.14
C VAL A 182 1.39 13.31 -2.39
N ALA A 183 2.13 12.21 -2.45
CA ALA A 183 1.57 10.87 -2.40
C ALA A 183 1.64 10.35 -0.96
N ILE A 184 0.51 9.95 -0.39
CA ILE A 184 0.44 9.30 0.93
C ILE A 184 0.24 7.81 0.67
N LEU A 185 1.26 7.02 0.98
CA LEU A 185 1.25 5.57 0.86
C LEU A 185 1.02 4.93 2.21
N LEU A 186 0.04 4.02 2.28
CA LEU A 186 -0.15 3.14 3.43
C LEU A 186 0.10 1.70 3.01
N TYR A 187 0.95 1.03 3.76
CA TYR A 187 1.27 -0.38 3.62
C TYR A 187 0.92 -1.12 4.92
N THR A 188 0.26 -2.27 4.80
CA THR A 188 0.02 -3.21 5.89
C THR A 188 0.29 -4.64 5.40
N SER A 189 0.83 -5.49 6.26
CA SER A 189 1.00 -6.91 5.97
C SER A 189 -0.11 -7.75 6.58
N SER A 190 -0.39 -8.93 6.02
CA SER A 190 -1.31 -9.88 6.65
C SER A 190 -0.76 -10.40 7.99
N TYR A 191 -1.63 -10.50 8.99
CA TYR A 191 -1.39 -11.21 10.24
C TYR A 191 -1.62 -12.72 10.06
N LEU A 192 -0.79 -13.56 10.68
CA LEU A 192 -0.94 -15.02 10.67
C LEU A 192 -1.53 -15.52 11.99
N TYR A 193 -2.68 -16.20 11.91
CA TYR A 193 -3.42 -16.68 13.09
C TYR A 193 -3.00 -18.07 13.55
N SER A 194 -2.88 -19.02 12.62
CA SER A 194 -2.68 -20.42 12.99
C SER A 194 -2.10 -21.24 11.85
N ARG A 195 -1.41 -22.31 12.23
CA ARG A 195 -0.96 -23.42 11.38
C ARG A 195 -1.53 -24.69 11.96
N THR A 196 -2.40 -25.37 11.23
CA THR A 196 -3.01 -26.63 11.66
C THR A 196 -2.59 -27.75 10.70
N LYS A 197 -2.01 -28.83 11.23
CA LYS A 197 -1.72 -30.04 10.45
C LYS A 197 -3.05 -30.73 10.16
N VAL A 198 -3.37 -30.91 8.88
CA VAL A 198 -4.67 -31.47 8.44
C VAL A 198 -4.56 -32.87 7.85
N SER A 199 -3.36 -33.30 7.44
CA SER A 199 -3.11 -34.71 7.10
C SER A 199 -1.64 -35.07 7.25
N GLU A 200 -1.38 -36.34 7.54
CA GLU A 200 -0.06 -36.96 7.59
C GLU A 200 0.00 -38.05 6.51
N GLY A 201 0.69 -37.76 5.40
CA GLY A 201 0.80 -38.71 4.30
C GLY A 201 2.13 -39.44 4.35
N VAL A 202 2.10 -40.78 4.41
CA VAL A 202 3.29 -41.66 4.42
C VAL A 202 4.16 -41.49 3.15
N LEU A 203 3.61 -40.91 2.07
CA LEU A 203 4.30 -40.67 0.79
C LEU A 203 4.27 -39.22 0.28
N SER A 204 3.43 -38.33 0.86
CA SER A 204 3.17 -36.96 0.35
C SER A 204 3.58 -35.83 1.30
N GLY A 205 4.15 -36.16 2.46
CA GLY A 205 4.53 -35.20 3.50
C GLY A 205 3.33 -34.66 4.30
N ASP A 206 3.65 -33.84 5.30
CA ASP A 206 2.66 -33.16 6.14
C ASP A 206 1.95 -32.05 5.37
N VAL A 207 0.62 -32.01 5.47
CA VAL A 207 -0.20 -30.93 4.90
C VAL A 207 -0.62 -30.00 6.04
N TYR A 208 -0.36 -28.71 5.84
CA TYR A 208 -0.75 -27.67 6.78
C TYR A 208 -1.76 -26.72 6.17
N THR A 209 -2.67 -26.26 7.02
CA THR A 209 -3.59 -25.17 6.71
C THR A 209 -3.20 -23.95 7.52
N TYR A 210 -3.10 -22.81 6.84
CA TYR A 210 -2.70 -21.53 7.41
C TYR A 210 -3.86 -20.54 7.34
N GLY A 211 -4.25 -19.99 8.50
CA GLY A 211 -5.18 -18.88 8.60
C GLY A 211 -4.43 -17.55 8.62
N GLN A 212 -4.78 -16.64 7.71
CA GLN A 212 -4.22 -15.29 7.67
C GLN A 212 -5.31 -14.24 7.50
N PHE A 213 -5.13 -13.08 8.13
CA PHE A 213 -6.04 -11.95 8.04
C PHE A 213 -5.28 -10.71 7.60
N ILE A 214 -5.86 -9.99 6.65
CA ILE A 214 -5.32 -8.70 6.23
C ILE A 214 -6.34 -7.60 6.52
N GLN A 215 -5.87 -6.51 7.11
CA GLN A 215 -6.62 -5.28 7.29
C GLN A 215 -5.84 -4.11 6.73
N TRP A 216 -6.56 -3.19 6.09
CA TRP A 216 -6.06 -1.93 5.59
C TRP A 216 -7.21 -0.93 5.60
N GLY A 217 -6.99 0.29 6.06
CA GLY A 217 -8.03 1.30 5.95
C GLY A 217 -7.58 2.67 6.41
N ILE A 218 -8.26 3.68 5.89
CA ILE A 218 -8.12 5.08 6.26
C ILE A 218 -9.50 5.60 6.67
N TYR A 219 -9.53 6.42 7.70
CA TYR A 219 -10.79 6.94 8.24
C TYR A 219 -10.65 8.41 8.63
N ASN A 220 -11.79 9.08 8.77
CA ASN A 220 -11.88 10.51 9.06
C ASN A 220 -11.14 11.43 8.07
N ILE A 221 -10.85 10.96 6.84
CA ILE A 221 -10.04 11.74 5.90
C ILE A 221 -10.74 13.05 5.53
N ARG A 222 -12.07 13.05 5.40
CA ARG A 222 -12.82 14.28 5.08
C ARG A 222 -12.90 15.20 6.28
N SER A 223 -13.25 14.66 7.44
CA SER A 223 -13.54 15.50 8.61
C SER A 223 -12.30 16.07 9.28
N ASN A 224 -11.16 15.36 9.20
CA ASN A 224 -9.95 15.72 9.95
C ASN A 224 -8.81 16.18 9.02
N PHE A 225 -8.62 15.49 7.90
CA PHE A 225 -7.45 15.67 7.04
C PHE A 225 -7.69 16.71 5.94
N LEU A 226 -8.76 16.56 5.15
CA LEU A 226 -9.11 17.40 3.99
C LEU A 226 -9.83 18.68 4.40
N THR A 227 -9.19 19.47 5.25
CA THR A 227 -9.67 20.83 5.58
C THR A 227 -9.31 21.83 4.49
N THR A 228 -9.74 23.09 4.65
CA THR A 228 -9.45 24.20 3.73
C THR A 228 -8.01 24.17 3.20
N GLY A 229 -7.89 24.15 1.87
CA GLY A 229 -6.60 24.15 1.18
C GLY A 229 -6.04 22.77 0.81
N LEU A 230 -6.67 21.67 1.25
CA LEU A 230 -6.29 20.31 0.88
C LEU A 230 -7.42 19.61 0.12
N GLU A 231 -7.07 18.99 -1.00
CA GLU A 231 -7.99 18.19 -1.81
C GLU A 231 -7.31 16.91 -2.31
N VAL A 232 -8.11 15.89 -2.62
CA VAL A 232 -7.61 14.72 -3.34
C VAL A 232 -7.34 15.10 -4.78
N ASP A 233 -6.14 14.80 -5.26
CA ASP A 233 -5.73 15.11 -6.62
C ASP A 233 -6.23 14.05 -7.61
N VAL A 234 -7.44 14.27 -8.12
CA VAL A 234 -8.11 13.35 -9.04
C VAL A 234 -7.28 13.14 -10.32
N GLU A 235 -6.67 14.20 -10.86
CA GLU A 235 -5.84 14.15 -12.08
C GLU A 235 -4.68 13.15 -11.91
N ARG A 236 -3.92 13.28 -10.81
CA ARG A 236 -2.78 12.39 -10.52
C ARG A 236 -3.21 10.98 -10.17
N THR A 237 -4.34 10.84 -9.47
CA THR A 237 -4.92 9.53 -9.15
C THR A 237 -5.29 8.77 -10.42
N LEU A 238 -5.98 9.43 -11.36
CA LEU A 238 -6.35 8.83 -12.64
C LEU A 238 -5.12 8.55 -13.50
N ARG A 239 -4.14 9.45 -13.54
CA ARG A 239 -2.89 9.23 -14.28
C ARG A 239 -2.11 8.02 -13.75
N ALA A 240 -2.00 7.88 -12.42
CA ALA A 240 -1.39 6.71 -11.79
C ALA A 240 -2.18 5.42 -12.07
N TRP A 241 -3.49 5.50 -12.29
CA TRP A 241 -4.31 4.35 -12.62
C TRP A 241 -4.21 3.94 -14.10
N GLN A 242 -4.38 4.91 -15.00
CA GLN A 242 -4.64 4.74 -16.43
C GLN A 242 -3.38 4.65 -17.28
N CYS A 243 -2.22 5.09 -16.79
CA CYS A 243 -0.97 5.11 -17.56
C CYS A 243 0.09 4.15 -16.99
N PRO A 244 -0.17 2.83 -16.90
CA PRO A 244 0.90 1.87 -16.64
C PRO A 244 1.93 1.91 -17.79
N GLY A 245 3.22 1.77 -17.47
CA GLY A 245 4.32 1.83 -18.44
C GLY A 245 5.13 3.13 -18.41
N LEU A 246 4.87 4.02 -17.44
CA LEU A 246 5.83 5.07 -17.11
C LEU A 246 7.11 4.39 -16.59
N ASP A 247 8.27 4.79 -17.09
CA ASP A 247 9.57 4.28 -16.63
C ASP A 247 9.99 4.79 -15.24
N ALA A 248 9.32 5.83 -14.73
CA ALA A 248 9.63 6.44 -13.44
C ALA A 248 8.41 7.08 -12.76
N THR A 249 8.38 6.99 -11.44
CA THR A 249 7.30 7.50 -10.56
C THR A 249 7.01 8.99 -10.73
N HIS A 250 8.04 9.83 -10.89
CA HIS A 250 7.85 11.28 -11.00
C HIS A 250 7.02 11.70 -12.22
N LYS A 251 6.94 10.87 -13.27
CA LYS A 251 6.14 11.15 -14.47
C LYS A 251 4.64 11.12 -14.23
N ILE A 252 4.18 10.63 -13.07
CA ILE A 252 2.80 10.78 -12.59
C ILE A 252 2.47 12.25 -12.29
N TRP A 253 3.48 13.09 -11.98
CA TRP A 253 3.30 14.51 -11.65
C TRP A 253 3.44 15.47 -12.84
N ASN A 254 4.01 14.99 -13.94
CA ASN A 254 4.07 15.68 -15.25
C ASN A 254 2.74 15.52 -15.98
#